data_AF-A0A1B6HBG1-F1
#
_entry.id   AF-A0A1B6HBG1-F1
#
_cell.length_a   1.000
_cell.length_b   1.000
_cell.length_c   1.000
_cell.angle_alpha   90.00
_cell.angle_beta   90.00
_cell.angle_gamma   90.00
#
_symmetry.space_group_name_H-M   'P 1'
#
loop_
_entity.id
_entity.type
_entity.pdbx_description
1 polymer ?
#
loop_
_entity_poly.entity_id
_entity_poly.type
_entity_poly.pdbx_seq_one_letter_code
_entity_poly.pdbx_strand_id
1 'polypeptide(L)'
;MQIVNCFAGLVHCLCSLNYFCCFVTAVEFHQDEINEALRISEEIKKKQQQEIELKAKQEAERQQKAQEEKEHTTKEKSKNNRSEKLKQALAVDFEDCVDTNCLTWHLKKNLMLEECEESLQPLLNNDSLKQFRFDCQKVVNVPVNAISPLDNQHLQDKLYKLTRMLKGEAVPCTGNNLFLPSGHPLGVLYCMNLLAKKFVKQGEHVVSSKPEAAFAIAAVIVALWVDFPHFGELLLAHFHRECPYLIPVFIPQVEGQSNEDYYKMLGYQYSDDGKVESQDKFLRRMSGIMRLYAAILVTPLKQSHAQEGKKHPLSMQEAWRWLAATLNMSPRPDISPTLLFDFLEVAGWLFYKTYGSQFTKMLQTLCTDYFPLIEQVTPDGCGGPVVRLKSFLEKIIKERAVPPPTGLLPHNFW
;
A
#
# COMPACT_ATOMS: atom_id res chain seq x y z
N MET A 1 62.21 29.19 33.16
CA MET A 1 62.75 28.89 34.50
C MET A 1 64.21 28.49 34.29
N GLN A 2 65.12 29.42 34.60
CA GLN A 2 66.57 29.28 34.86
C GLN A 2 67.37 28.37 33.90
N ILE A 3 68.35 28.87 33.15
CA ILE A 3 69.63 29.36 33.69
C ILE A 3 70.11 30.59 32.92
N VAL A 4 70.45 31.61 33.70
CA VAL A 4 71.08 32.88 33.31
C VAL A 4 72.48 32.88 33.95
N ASN A 5 73.46 33.40 33.20
CA ASN A 5 74.78 33.89 33.61
C ASN A 5 75.94 32.92 33.87
N CYS A 6 76.99 33.03 33.04
CA CYS A 6 78.30 33.55 33.49
C CYS A 6 79.20 34.00 32.32
N PHE A 7 79.47 35.32 32.30
CA PHE A 7 80.64 36.08 31.77
C PHE A 7 81.03 35.93 30.28
N ALA A 8 80.92 36.95 29.42
CA ALA A 8 81.55 38.28 29.45
C ALA A 8 83.09 38.25 29.47
N GLY A 9 83.69 38.32 28.27
CA GLY A 9 85.12 38.52 28.08
C GLY A 9 85.46 38.80 26.61
N LEU A 10 85.95 40.02 26.34
CA LEU A 10 86.57 40.51 25.11
C LEU A 10 85.67 40.81 23.89
N VAL A 11 85.05 42.00 23.94
CA VAL A 11 84.89 42.85 22.76
C VAL A 11 86.21 43.58 22.54
N HIS A 12 87.01 43.19 21.54
CA HIS A 12 87.51 44.06 20.45
C HIS A 12 88.63 43.38 19.64
N CYS A 13 88.57 43.62 18.31
CA CYS A 13 89.64 43.46 17.31
C CYS A 13 89.96 42.04 16.78
N LEU A 14 89.31 41.63 15.68
CA LEU A 14 89.82 41.80 14.30
C LEU A 14 88.99 40.98 13.28
N CYS A 15 88.71 41.62 12.15
CA CYS A 15 88.12 41.14 10.90
C CYS A 15 88.03 39.62 10.67
N SER A 16 86.83 39.12 10.40
CA SER A 16 86.58 37.94 9.53
C SER A 16 85.14 37.99 8.98
N LEU A 17 84.90 38.90 8.03
CA LEU A 17 83.64 39.08 7.28
C LEU A 17 83.26 37.89 6.37
N ASN A 18 84.03 36.80 6.33
CA ASN A 18 83.78 35.64 5.46
C ASN A 18 82.93 34.52 6.07
N TYR A 19 82.74 34.47 7.40
CA TYR A 19 81.94 33.40 8.01
C TYR A 19 80.44 33.70 8.10
N PHE A 20 80.05 34.98 8.15
CA PHE A 20 78.64 35.38 8.24
C PHE A 20 77.93 35.29 6.88
N CYS A 21 78.63 35.57 5.78
CA CYS A 21 78.08 35.47 4.42
C CYS A 21 77.82 34.01 4.01
N CYS A 22 78.66 33.06 4.43
CA CYS A 22 78.45 31.62 4.21
C CYS A 22 77.33 31.03 5.08
N PHE A 23 77.07 31.57 6.27
CA PHE A 23 76.01 31.08 7.15
C PHE A 23 74.62 31.55 6.70
N VAL A 24 74.49 32.79 6.22
CA VAL A 24 73.23 33.33 5.69
C VAL A 24 72.84 32.66 4.36
N THR A 25 73.80 32.44 3.46
CA THR A 25 73.55 31.70 2.20
C THR A 25 73.23 30.22 2.44
N ALA A 26 73.83 29.56 3.43
CA ALA A 26 73.50 28.18 3.78
C ALA A 26 72.10 28.02 4.40
N VAL A 27 71.63 29.02 5.16
CA VAL A 27 70.28 29.04 5.74
C VAL A 27 69.21 29.34 4.69
N GLU A 28 69.47 30.24 3.74
CA GLU A 28 68.58 30.52 2.61
C GLU A 28 68.49 29.32 1.63
N PHE A 29 69.60 28.65 1.34
CA PHE A 29 69.63 27.46 0.48
C PHE A 29 68.87 26.27 1.10
N HIS A 30 68.97 26.05 2.40
CA HIS A 30 68.18 25.02 3.10
C HIS A 30 66.70 25.39 3.23
N GLN A 31 66.34 26.68 3.31
CA GLN A 31 64.94 27.11 3.34
C GLN A 31 64.24 26.87 1.99
N ASP A 32 64.95 27.09 0.87
CA ASP A 32 64.44 26.81 -0.47
C ASP A 32 64.28 25.30 -0.73
N GLU A 33 65.23 24.47 -0.29
CA GLU A 33 65.10 22.99 -0.36
C GLU A 33 63.92 22.46 0.46
N ILE A 34 63.65 23.05 1.64
CA ILE A 34 62.50 22.70 2.48
C ILE A 34 61.17 23.12 1.81
N ASN A 35 61.13 24.30 1.20
CA ASN A 35 59.96 24.80 0.49
C ASN A 35 59.66 23.98 -0.78
N GLU A 36 60.70 23.58 -1.52
CA GLU A 36 60.61 22.68 -2.69
C GLU A 36 60.06 21.31 -2.27
N ALA A 37 60.58 20.73 -1.17
CA ALA A 37 60.11 19.45 -0.62
C ALA A 37 58.64 19.50 -0.14
N LEU A 38 58.19 20.62 0.44
CA LEU A 38 56.79 20.84 0.83
C LEU A 38 55.86 20.90 -0.39
N ARG A 39 56.26 21.61 -1.46
CA ARG A 39 55.49 21.67 -2.71
C ARG A 39 55.34 20.30 -3.37
N ILE A 40 56.42 19.52 -3.43
CA ILE A 40 56.42 18.15 -3.95
C ILE A 40 55.50 17.25 -3.08
N SER A 41 55.54 17.40 -1.76
CA SER A 41 54.65 16.66 -0.84
C SER A 41 53.17 16.97 -1.06
N GLU A 42 52.82 18.25 -1.28
CA GLU A 42 51.45 18.68 -1.56
C GLU A 42 50.93 18.19 -2.93
N GLU A 43 51.79 18.18 -3.95
CA GLU A 43 51.43 17.63 -5.26
C GLU A 43 51.21 16.11 -5.21
N ILE A 44 52.03 15.38 -4.46
CA ILE A 44 51.84 13.94 -4.23
C ILE A 44 50.53 13.68 -3.50
N LYS A 45 50.19 14.46 -2.47
CA LYS A 45 48.91 14.35 -1.75
C LYS A 45 47.71 14.64 -2.65
N LYS A 46 47.78 15.67 -3.51
CA LYS A 46 46.71 15.99 -4.48
C LYS A 46 46.52 14.87 -5.50
N LYS A 47 47.61 14.29 -6.03
CA LYS A 47 47.54 13.14 -6.95
C LYS A 47 46.94 11.91 -6.28
N GLN A 48 47.34 11.61 -5.04
CA GLN A 48 46.76 10.50 -4.27
C GLN A 48 45.26 10.70 -4.01
N GLN A 49 44.83 11.92 -3.66
CA GLN A 49 43.41 12.23 -3.44
C GLN A 49 42.58 12.07 -4.72
N GLN A 50 43.10 12.53 -5.86
CA GLN A 50 42.44 12.39 -7.17
C GLN A 50 42.33 10.92 -7.61
N GLU A 51 43.35 10.10 -7.35
CA GLU A 51 43.30 8.66 -7.63
C GLU A 51 42.28 7.93 -6.73
N ILE A 52 42.14 8.32 -5.47
CA ILE A 52 41.16 7.75 -4.54
C ILE A 52 39.74 8.12 -5.00
N GLU A 53 39.49 9.38 -5.37
CA GLU A 53 38.18 9.83 -5.88
C GLU A 53 37.81 9.15 -7.20
N LEU A 54 38.77 8.98 -8.11
CA LEU A 54 38.55 8.29 -9.39
C LEU A 54 38.22 6.81 -9.16
N LYS A 55 38.93 6.13 -8.25
CA LYS A 55 38.65 4.74 -7.87
C LYS A 55 37.29 4.60 -7.20
N ALA A 56 36.94 5.51 -6.29
CA ALA A 56 35.63 5.52 -5.62
C ALA A 56 34.48 5.73 -6.61
N LYS A 57 34.65 6.61 -7.60
CA LYS A 57 33.64 6.85 -8.64
C LYS A 57 33.48 5.65 -9.58
N GLN A 58 34.59 5.02 -9.99
CA GLN A 58 34.55 3.80 -10.81
C GLN A 58 33.93 2.61 -10.06
N GLU A 59 34.17 2.50 -8.76
CA GLU A 59 33.58 1.46 -7.91
C GLU A 59 32.08 1.69 -7.69
N ALA A 60 31.66 2.94 -7.47
CA ALA A 60 30.24 3.32 -7.40
C ALA A 60 29.50 3.02 -8.72
N GLU A 61 30.07 3.36 -9.88
CA GLU A 61 29.47 3.05 -11.18
C GLU A 61 29.40 1.54 -11.46
N ARG A 62 30.39 0.75 -11.04
CA ARG A 62 30.36 -0.72 -11.13
C ARG A 62 29.29 -1.32 -10.23
N GLN A 63 29.13 -0.81 -9.01
CA GLN A 63 28.09 -1.25 -8.08
C GLN A 63 26.70 -0.90 -8.62
N GLN A 64 26.53 0.29 -9.21
CA GLN A 64 25.26 0.72 -9.81
C GLN A 64 24.87 -0.17 -11.01
N LYS A 65 25.80 -0.43 -11.94
CA LYS A 65 25.56 -1.32 -13.08
C LYS A 65 25.29 -2.76 -12.65
N ALA A 66 26.02 -3.29 -11.67
CA ALA A 66 25.77 -4.63 -11.14
C ALA A 66 24.41 -4.74 -10.42
N GLN A 67 23.93 -3.66 -9.81
CA GLN A 67 22.62 -3.60 -9.18
C GLN A 67 21.50 -3.49 -10.22
N GLU A 68 21.69 -2.71 -11.28
CA GLU A 68 20.76 -2.60 -12.42
C GLU A 68 20.64 -3.91 -13.21
N GLU A 69 21.76 -4.60 -13.46
CA GLU A 69 21.76 -5.92 -14.11
C GLU A 69 21.08 -6.99 -13.24
N LYS A 70 21.35 -6.99 -11.93
CA LYS A 70 20.65 -7.88 -10.98
C LYS A 70 19.15 -7.57 -10.93
N GLU A 71 18.76 -6.31 -10.91
CA GLU A 71 17.34 -5.92 -10.98
C GLU A 71 16.70 -6.34 -12.31
N HIS A 72 17.38 -6.16 -13.44
CA HIS A 72 16.85 -6.54 -14.76
C HIS A 72 16.65 -8.06 -14.86
N THR A 73 17.67 -8.83 -14.46
CA THR A 73 17.61 -10.30 -14.47
C THR A 73 16.55 -10.84 -13.49
N THR A 74 16.37 -10.17 -12.35
CA THR A 74 15.34 -10.54 -11.36
C THR A 74 13.93 -10.19 -11.85
N LYS A 75 13.76 -9.05 -12.52
CA LYS A 75 12.50 -8.61 -13.14
C LYS A 75 12.10 -9.51 -14.32
N GLU A 76 13.04 -10.01 -15.11
CA GLU A 76 12.76 -10.96 -16.20
C GLU A 76 12.40 -12.36 -15.67
N LYS A 77 13.14 -12.87 -14.68
CA LYS A 77 12.80 -14.13 -14.02
C LYS A 77 11.45 -14.07 -13.30
N SER A 78 11.12 -12.96 -12.63
CA SER A 78 9.80 -12.79 -12.00
C SER A 78 8.68 -12.71 -13.04
N LYS A 79 8.89 -12.01 -14.16
CA LYS A 79 7.91 -11.97 -15.27
C LYS A 79 7.63 -13.33 -15.88
N ASN A 80 8.66 -14.16 -16.11
CA ASN A 80 8.48 -15.51 -16.66
C ASN A 80 7.73 -16.42 -15.69
N ASN A 81 8.13 -16.44 -14.40
CA ASN A 81 7.46 -17.22 -13.37
C ASN A 81 5.99 -16.77 -13.19
N ARG A 82 5.73 -15.46 -13.20
CA ARG A 82 4.37 -14.89 -13.14
C ARG A 82 3.50 -15.31 -14.30
N SER A 83 4.05 -15.32 -15.51
CA SER A 83 3.36 -15.78 -16.72
C SER A 83 3.02 -17.27 -16.65
N GLU A 84 3.91 -18.10 -16.11
CA GLU A 84 3.67 -19.55 -15.92
C GLU A 84 2.62 -19.83 -14.84
N LYS A 85 2.73 -19.20 -13.65
CA LYS A 85 1.72 -19.32 -12.58
C LYS A 85 0.34 -18.86 -13.06
N LEU A 86 0.26 -17.76 -13.83
CA LEU A 86 -1.01 -17.27 -14.38
C LEU A 86 -1.61 -18.26 -15.39
N LYS A 87 -0.79 -18.88 -16.25
CA LYS A 87 -1.26 -19.90 -17.21
C LYS A 87 -1.76 -21.15 -16.51
N GLN A 88 -1.09 -21.59 -15.44
CA GLN A 88 -1.54 -22.72 -14.62
C GLN A 88 -2.87 -22.43 -13.90
N ALA A 89 -3.00 -21.23 -13.32
CA ALA A 89 -4.24 -20.83 -12.65
C ALA A 89 -5.43 -20.64 -13.61
N LEU A 90 -5.17 -20.25 -14.87
CA LEU A 90 -6.19 -20.14 -15.92
C LEU A 90 -6.56 -21.48 -16.58
N ALA A 91 -5.81 -22.55 -16.32
CA ALA A 91 -6.08 -23.88 -16.87
C ALA A 91 -7.12 -24.69 -16.07
N VAL A 92 -7.61 -24.14 -14.95
CA VAL A 92 -8.70 -24.71 -14.16
C VAL A 92 -10.03 -24.40 -14.88
N ASP A 93 -10.89 -25.41 -15.05
CA ASP A 93 -12.24 -25.19 -15.59
C ASP A 93 -13.08 -24.41 -14.57
N PHE A 94 -13.46 -23.17 -14.93
CA PHE A 94 -14.33 -22.33 -14.11
C PHE A 94 -15.78 -22.54 -14.56
N GLU A 95 -16.60 -23.19 -13.72
CA GLU A 95 -18.02 -23.48 -14.02
C GLU A 95 -18.85 -22.20 -14.26
N ASP A 96 -18.56 -21.10 -13.55
CA ASP A 96 -19.33 -19.85 -13.59
C ASP A 96 -18.42 -18.61 -13.63
N CYS A 97 -17.67 -18.41 -14.72
CA CYS A 97 -16.91 -17.19 -14.97
C CYS A 97 -17.51 -16.43 -16.16
N VAL A 98 -18.26 -15.35 -15.89
CA VAL A 98 -18.92 -14.53 -16.94
C VAL A 98 -17.91 -13.78 -17.81
N ASP A 99 -16.74 -13.42 -17.28
CA ASP A 99 -15.70 -12.68 -18.02
C ASP A 99 -14.29 -13.18 -17.66
N THR A 100 -13.65 -13.88 -18.61
CA THR A 100 -12.25 -14.33 -18.49
C THR A 100 -11.30 -13.18 -18.17
N ASN A 101 -11.63 -11.94 -18.56
CA ASN A 101 -10.81 -10.78 -18.21
C ASN A 101 -10.94 -10.40 -16.73
N CYS A 102 -12.12 -10.51 -16.11
CA CYS A 102 -12.31 -10.34 -14.66
C CYS A 102 -11.45 -11.32 -13.88
N LEU A 103 -11.53 -12.61 -14.24
CA LEU A 103 -10.74 -13.68 -13.63
C LEU A 103 -9.23 -13.46 -13.83
N THR A 104 -8.80 -13.16 -15.06
CA THR A 104 -7.38 -12.89 -15.35
C THR A 104 -6.87 -11.70 -14.54
N TRP A 105 -7.68 -10.66 -14.41
CA TRP A 105 -7.34 -9.49 -13.61
C TRP A 105 -7.21 -9.83 -12.12
N HIS A 106 -8.14 -10.62 -11.56
CA HIS A 106 -8.06 -11.13 -10.20
C HIS A 106 -6.78 -11.91 -9.94
N LEU A 107 -6.49 -12.92 -10.76
CA LEU A 107 -5.31 -13.76 -10.62
C LEU A 107 -4.02 -12.93 -10.70
N LYS A 108 -3.98 -11.94 -11.60
CA LYS A 108 -2.85 -10.99 -11.69
C LYS A 108 -2.64 -10.18 -10.41
N LYS A 109 -3.71 -9.81 -9.69
CA LYS A 109 -3.62 -9.11 -8.39
C LYS A 109 -3.15 -10.04 -7.27
N ASN A 110 -3.69 -11.25 -7.20
CA ASN A 110 -3.27 -12.24 -6.20
C ASN A 110 -1.78 -12.57 -6.35
N LEU A 111 -1.33 -12.85 -7.58
CA LEU A 111 0.09 -13.10 -7.86
C LEU A 111 0.99 -11.93 -7.47
N MET A 112 0.55 -10.69 -7.75
CA MET A 112 1.30 -9.49 -7.34
C MET A 112 1.42 -9.38 -5.81
N LEU A 113 0.36 -9.74 -5.09
CA LEU A 113 0.36 -9.72 -3.62
C LEU A 113 1.27 -10.80 -3.04
N GLU A 114 1.23 -12.01 -3.60
CA GLU A 114 2.15 -13.10 -3.25
C GLU A 114 3.62 -12.68 -3.48
N GLU A 115 3.94 -12.13 -4.65
CA GLU A 115 5.28 -11.60 -4.97
C GLU A 115 5.71 -10.52 -3.96
N CYS A 116 4.80 -9.63 -3.58
CA CYS A 116 5.06 -8.63 -2.55
C CYS A 116 5.36 -9.29 -1.20
N GLU A 117 4.56 -10.27 -0.76
CA GLU A 117 4.74 -10.96 0.52
C GLU A 117 6.01 -11.82 0.55
N GLU A 118 6.38 -12.45 -0.57
CA GLU A 118 7.64 -13.15 -0.77
C GLU A 118 8.84 -12.19 -0.65
N SER A 119 8.76 -11.01 -1.29
CA SER A 119 9.84 -10.01 -1.23
C SER A 119 10.08 -9.46 0.18
N LEU A 120 9.08 -9.54 1.07
CA LEU A 120 9.13 -9.08 2.45
C LEU A 120 9.70 -10.14 3.41
N GLN A 121 9.85 -11.40 2.99
CA GLN A 121 10.35 -12.49 3.84
C GLN A 121 11.71 -12.21 4.50
N PRO A 122 12.71 -11.58 3.85
CA PRO A 122 13.97 -11.25 4.49
C PRO A 122 13.82 -10.33 5.72
N LEU A 123 12.83 -9.42 5.69
CA LEU A 123 12.52 -8.55 6.82
C LEU A 123 11.68 -9.26 7.90
N LEU A 124 10.79 -10.18 7.51
CA LEU A 124 9.94 -10.93 8.43
C LEU A 124 10.71 -11.99 9.24
N ASN A 125 11.61 -12.71 8.59
CA ASN A 125 12.35 -13.83 9.17
C ASN A 125 13.58 -13.40 9.99
N ASN A 126 13.96 -12.12 9.93
CA ASN A 126 15.08 -11.60 10.71
C ASN A 126 14.64 -11.21 12.13
N ASP A 127 15.01 -12.01 13.13
CA ASP A 127 14.64 -11.78 14.53
C ASP A 127 15.18 -10.47 15.13
N SER A 128 16.31 -9.96 14.63
CA SER A 128 16.87 -8.68 15.10
C SER A 128 15.99 -7.47 14.75
N LEU A 129 15.14 -7.60 13.74
CA LEU A 129 14.25 -6.54 13.27
C LEU A 129 12.86 -6.57 13.93
N LYS A 130 12.64 -7.36 14.98
CA LYS A 130 11.36 -7.43 15.71
C LYS A 130 10.86 -6.06 16.14
N GLN A 131 11.73 -5.24 16.73
CA GLN A 131 11.37 -3.89 17.16
C GLN A 131 11.00 -2.99 15.98
N PHE A 132 11.78 -3.03 14.89
CA PHE A 132 11.48 -2.30 13.66
C PHE A 132 10.11 -2.67 13.09
N ARG A 133 9.79 -3.98 13.02
CA ARG A 133 8.47 -4.46 12.56
C ARG A 133 7.33 -4.00 13.46
N PHE A 134 7.55 -4.01 14.77
CA PHE A 134 6.56 -3.54 15.73
C PHE A 134 6.29 -2.04 15.59
N ASP A 135 7.33 -1.23 15.37
CA ASP A 135 7.16 0.20 15.13
C ASP A 135 6.47 0.49 13.79
N CYS A 136 6.80 -0.25 12.71
CA CYS A 136 6.03 -0.25 11.46
C CYS A 136 4.53 -0.49 11.70
N GLN A 137 4.19 -1.53 12.47
CA GLN A 137 2.80 -1.84 12.80
C GLN A 137 2.13 -0.69 13.57
N LYS A 138 2.82 -0.04 14.50
CA LYS A 138 2.26 1.10 15.24
C LYS A 138 1.97 2.29 14.34
N VAL A 139 2.92 2.70 13.52
CA VAL A 139 2.76 3.88 12.64
C VAL A 139 1.69 3.67 11.58
N VAL A 140 1.35 2.42 11.26
CA VAL A 140 0.18 2.06 10.43
C VAL A 140 -1.10 2.01 11.26
N ASN A 141 -1.13 1.19 12.32
CA ASN A 141 -2.36 0.83 13.01
C ASN A 141 -2.96 1.99 13.80
N VAL A 142 -2.13 2.79 14.47
CA VAL A 142 -2.59 3.90 15.31
C VAL A 142 -3.37 4.94 14.50
N PRO A 143 -2.84 5.50 13.39
CA PRO A 143 -3.60 6.47 12.61
C PRO A 143 -4.84 5.86 11.95
N VAL A 144 -4.77 4.62 11.45
CA VAL A 144 -5.92 3.96 10.80
C VAL A 144 -7.06 3.71 11.78
N ASN A 145 -6.76 3.17 12.97
CA ASN A 145 -7.78 2.92 14.00
C ASN A 145 -8.42 4.23 14.53
N ALA A 146 -7.72 5.36 14.39
CA ALA A 146 -8.21 6.66 14.83
C ALA A 146 -9.04 7.38 13.76
N ILE A 147 -9.23 6.82 12.55
CA ILE A 147 -10.06 7.45 11.50
C ILE A 147 -11.52 7.51 11.96
N SER A 148 -12.10 8.70 11.88
CA SER A 148 -13.51 8.93 12.24
C SER A 148 -14.05 10.17 11.52
N PRO A 149 -15.38 10.26 11.30
CA PRO A 149 -16.01 11.37 10.58
C PRO A 149 -16.18 12.65 11.43
N LEU A 150 -15.32 12.88 12.43
CA LEU A 150 -15.48 14.00 13.38
C LEU A 150 -15.38 15.36 12.69
N ASP A 151 -14.24 15.64 12.06
CA ASP A 151 -13.97 16.87 11.33
C ASP A 151 -12.83 16.70 10.31
N ASN A 152 -12.67 17.71 9.45
CA ASN A 152 -11.64 17.73 8.41
C ASN A 152 -10.23 17.65 9.01
N GLN A 153 -9.92 18.46 10.02
CA GLN A 153 -8.59 18.58 10.60
C GLN A 153 -8.12 17.23 11.17
N HIS A 154 -9.04 16.50 11.79
CA HIS A 154 -8.79 15.16 12.32
C HIS A 154 -8.44 14.17 11.20
N LEU A 155 -9.16 14.16 10.08
CA LEU A 155 -8.82 13.31 8.92
C LEU A 155 -7.51 13.73 8.25
N GLN A 156 -7.28 15.04 8.06
CA GLN A 156 -6.03 15.55 7.48
C GLN A 156 -4.82 15.17 8.32
N ASP A 157 -4.92 15.17 9.66
CA ASP A 157 -3.84 14.69 10.54
C ASP A 157 -3.51 13.20 10.29
N LYS A 158 -4.52 12.34 10.13
CA LYS A 158 -4.28 10.91 9.84
C LYS A 158 -3.72 10.72 8.44
N LEU A 159 -4.29 11.41 7.45
CA LEU A 159 -3.81 11.39 6.08
C LEU A 159 -2.35 11.85 6.02
N TYR A 160 -2.01 12.97 6.65
CA TYR A 160 -0.66 13.51 6.72
C TYR A 160 0.35 12.50 7.29
N LYS A 161 0.02 11.86 8.43
CA LYS A 161 0.88 10.83 9.05
C LYS A 161 1.11 9.65 8.12
N LEU A 162 0.05 9.15 7.48
CA LEU A 162 0.12 8.03 6.55
C LEU A 162 0.89 8.40 5.27
N THR A 163 0.66 9.58 4.70
CA THR A 163 1.39 10.08 3.53
C THR A 163 2.88 10.19 3.80
N ARG A 164 3.29 10.74 4.96
CA ARG A 164 4.71 10.83 5.32
C ARG A 164 5.35 9.46 5.51
N MET A 165 4.63 8.53 6.13
CA MET A 165 5.08 7.15 6.28
C MET A 165 5.31 6.50 4.91
N LEU A 166 4.37 6.66 3.96
CA LEU A 166 4.49 6.10 2.61
C LEU A 166 5.58 6.79 1.76
N LYS A 167 5.92 8.06 2.05
CA LYS A 167 7.09 8.74 1.48
C LYS A 167 8.43 8.26 2.09
N GLY A 168 8.38 7.44 3.16
CA GLY A 168 9.57 7.01 3.89
C GLY A 168 10.16 8.08 4.80
N GLU A 169 9.41 9.12 5.13
CA GLU A 169 9.84 10.20 6.02
C GLU A 169 9.71 9.82 7.51
N ALA A 170 10.41 10.55 8.38
CA ALA A 170 10.29 10.37 9.82
C ALA A 170 8.88 10.74 10.32
N VAL A 171 8.20 9.80 10.97
CA VAL A 171 6.84 9.95 11.49
C VAL A 171 6.80 9.80 13.01
N PRO A 172 5.91 10.52 13.72
CA PRO A 172 5.73 10.32 15.15
C PRO A 172 5.29 8.90 15.48
N CYS A 173 6.02 8.26 16.39
CA CYS A 173 5.67 6.99 17.01
C CYS A 173 5.35 7.21 18.50
N THR A 174 4.83 6.19 19.19
CA THR A 174 4.45 6.28 20.60
C THR A 174 5.62 6.72 21.48
N GLY A 175 5.37 7.60 22.45
CA GLY A 175 6.37 8.04 23.42
C GLY A 175 7.33 9.13 22.93
N ASN A 176 6.87 10.05 22.07
CA ASN A 176 7.64 11.17 21.49
C ASN A 176 8.86 10.77 20.63
N ASN A 177 8.97 9.50 20.24
CA ASN A 177 10.03 9.04 19.34
C ASN A 177 9.62 9.21 17.87
N LEU A 178 10.58 9.56 17.02
CA LEU A 178 10.39 9.54 15.57
C LEU A 178 10.80 8.17 15.02
N PHE A 179 9.95 7.59 14.20
CA PHE A 179 10.23 6.35 13.47
C PHE A 179 10.48 6.67 12.00
N LEU A 180 11.50 6.03 11.41
CA LEU A 180 11.87 6.21 10.00
C LEU A 180 11.63 4.92 9.22
N PRO A 181 10.54 4.81 8.43
CA PRO A 181 10.25 3.62 7.63
C PRO A 181 11.33 3.30 6.60
N SER A 182 12.03 4.33 6.08
CA SER A 182 13.16 4.18 5.16
C SER A 182 14.46 3.74 5.85
N GLY A 183 14.47 3.58 7.17
CA GLY A 183 15.62 3.04 7.92
C GLY A 183 15.96 1.58 7.56
N HIS A 184 15.09 0.90 6.81
CA HIS A 184 15.36 -0.39 6.18
C HIS A 184 14.87 -0.35 4.72
N PRO A 185 15.59 -0.95 3.74
CA PRO A 185 15.20 -0.93 2.33
C PRO A 185 13.78 -1.44 2.06
N LEU A 186 13.35 -2.46 2.79
CA LEU A 186 11.99 -3.03 2.70
C LEU A 186 10.94 -2.36 3.60
N GLY A 187 11.33 -1.37 4.42
CA GLY A 187 10.46 -0.83 5.46
C GLY A 187 9.25 -0.06 4.94
N VAL A 188 9.42 0.75 3.89
CA VAL A 188 8.30 1.47 3.24
C VAL A 188 7.32 0.50 2.59
N LEU A 189 7.83 -0.49 1.84
CA LEU A 189 6.99 -1.52 1.22
C LEU A 189 6.23 -2.34 2.27
N TYR A 190 6.90 -2.70 3.37
CA TYR A 190 6.28 -3.40 4.50
C TYR A 190 5.13 -2.58 5.11
N CYS A 191 5.37 -1.29 5.38
CA CYS A 191 4.32 -0.39 5.88
C CYS A 191 3.16 -0.24 4.89
N MET A 192 3.45 -0.14 3.59
CA MET A 192 2.44 -0.01 2.54
C MET A 192 1.55 -1.26 2.46
N ASN A 193 2.14 -2.45 2.47
CA ASN A 193 1.39 -3.71 2.47
C ASN A 193 0.58 -3.90 3.76
N LEU A 194 1.16 -3.57 4.93
CA LEU A 194 0.44 -3.56 6.20
C LEU A 194 -0.75 -2.60 6.18
N LEU A 195 -0.56 -1.39 5.64
CA LEU A 195 -1.60 -0.38 5.53
C LEU A 195 -2.75 -0.86 4.65
N ALA A 196 -2.44 -1.41 3.48
CA ALA A 196 -3.42 -2.00 2.57
C ALA A 196 -4.25 -3.09 3.26
N LYS A 197 -3.59 -4.08 3.88
CA LYS A 197 -4.26 -5.13 4.65
C LYS A 197 -5.10 -4.58 5.79
N LYS A 198 -4.57 -3.58 6.52
CA LYS A 198 -5.24 -2.98 7.68
C LYS A 198 -6.52 -2.24 7.30
N PHE A 199 -6.55 -1.56 6.15
CA PHE A 199 -7.77 -0.92 5.65
C PHE A 199 -8.87 -1.93 5.31
N VAL A 200 -8.54 -3.05 4.67
CA VAL A 200 -9.53 -4.11 4.41
C VAL A 200 -10.06 -4.70 5.72
N LYS A 201 -9.19 -4.87 6.73
CA LYS A 201 -9.59 -5.28 8.09
C LYS A 201 -10.47 -4.25 8.82
N GLN A 202 -10.41 -2.95 8.46
CA GLN A 202 -11.41 -1.98 8.97
C GLN A 202 -12.80 -2.27 8.42
N GLY A 203 -12.89 -2.71 7.16
CA GLY A 203 -14.13 -3.23 6.57
C GLY A 203 -14.68 -4.39 7.39
N GLU A 204 -13.83 -5.38 7.67
CA GLU A 204 -14.18 -6.59 8.41
C GLU A 204 -14.65 -6.32 9.86
N HIS A 205 -13.96 -5.44 10.59
CA HIS A 205 -14.19 -5.30 12.03
C HIS A 205 -14.99 -4.06 12.42
N VAL A 206 -14.77 -2.93 11.75
CA VAL A 206 -15.39 -1.65 12.12
C VAL A 206 -16.63 -1.41 11.28
N VAL A 207 -16.51 -1.44 9.94
CA VAL A 207 -17.63 -1.15 9.03
C VAL A 207 -18.73 -2.20 9.14
N SER A 208 -18.36 -3.45 9.40
CA SER A 208 -19.32 -4.54 9.62
C SER A 208 -20.27 -4.32 10.79
N SER A 209 -19.87 -3.51 11.78
CA SER A 209 -20.67 -3.16 12.96
C SER A 209 -21.17 -1.70 12.93
N LYS A 210 -20.44 -0.82 12.24
CA LYS A 210 -20.75 0.60 12.09
C LYS A 210 -20.59 1.03 10.63
N PRO A 211 -21.60 0.79 9.77
CA PRO A 211 -21.55 1.07 8.34
C PRO A 211 -21.12 2.51 7.99
N GLU A 212 -21.53 3.49 8.79
CA GLU A 212 -21.26 4.92 8.57
C GLU A 212 -19.77 5.26 8.61
N ALA A 213 -18.96 4.45 9.30
CA ALA A 213 -17.52 4.64 9.37
C ALA A 213 -16.83 4.45 8.00
N ALA A 214 -17.49 3.73 7.07
CA ALA A 214 -16.94 3.43 5.76
C ALA A 214 -16.51 4.68 4.99
N PHE A 215 -17.27 5.77 5.07
CA PHE A 215 -17.01 6.98 4.27
C PHE A 215 -15.78 7.76 4.73
N ALA A 216 -15.55 7.86 6.05
CA ALA A 216 -14.34 8.49 6.57
C ALA A 216 -13.08 7.66 6.23
N ILE A 217 -13.19 6.34 6.28
CA ILE A 217 -12.10 5.43 5.89
C ILE A 217 -11.85 5.50 4.39
N ALA A 218 -12.92 5.47 3.57
CA ALA A 218 -12.86 5.57 2.12
C ALA A 218 -12.22 6.89 1.66
N ALA A 219 -12.54 8.02 2.30
CA ALA A 219 -11.89 9.30 2.04
C ALA A 219 -10.36 9.21 2.16
N VAL A 220 -9.86 8.74 3.30
CA VAL A 220 -8.40 8.58 3.50
C VAL A 220 -7.80 7.62 2.46
N ILE A 221 -8.48 6.50 2.17
CA ILE A 221 -8.05 5.55 1.15
C ILE A 221 -7.93 6.21 -0.23
N VAL A 222 -8.96 6.92 -0.69
CA VAL A 222 -8.99 7.54 -2.03
C VAL A 222 -7.86 8.55 -2.18
N ALA A 223 -7.63 9.41 -1.18
CA ALA A 223 -6.52 10.36 -1.25
C ALA A 223 -5.16 9.67 -1.29
N LEU A 224 -4.95 8.65 -0.44
CA LEU A 224 -3.70 7.89 -0.46
C LEU A 224 -3.51 7.13 -1.78
N TRP A 225 -4.57 6.58 -2.36
CA TRP A 225 -4.50 5.84 -3.62
C TRP A 225 -4.12 6.76 -4.78
N VAL A 226 -4.66 7.98 -4.83
CA VAL A 226 -4.28 8.98 -5.85
C VAL A 226 -2.79 9.34 -5.76
N ASP A 227 -2.26 9.54 -4.55
CA ASP A 227 -0.86 9.91 -4.35
C ASP A 227 0.10 8.72 -4.48
N PHE A 228 -0.34 7.51 -4.12
CA PHE A 228 0.45 6.30 -4.10
C PHE A 228 -0.28 5.16 -4.84
N PRO A 229 -0.22 5.11 -6.19
CA PRO A 229 -0.92 4.09 -6.96
C PRO A 229 -0.58 2.65 -6.55
N HIS A 230 0.68 2.38 -6.21
CA HIS A 230 1.12 1.05 -5.75
C HIS A 230 0.43 0.61 -4.44
N PHE A 231 0.14 1.55 -3.53
CA PHE A 231 -0.64 1.25 -2.33
C PHE A 231 -2.05 0.77 -2.70
N GLY A 232 -2.69 1.45 -3.65
CA GLY A 232 -4.03 1.08 -4.10
C GLY A 232 -4.08 -0.25 -4.84
N GLU A 233 -3.04 -0.59 -5.59
CA GLU A 233 -2.86 -1.91 -6.20
C GLU A 233 -2.81 -3.02 -5.14
N LEU A 234 -2.02 -2.83 -4.08
CA LEU A 234 -1.96 -3.76 -2.95
C LEU A 234 -3.30 -3.82 -2.19
N LEU A 235 -3.93 -2.67 -1.96
CA LEU A 235 -5.23 -2.57 -1.29
C LEU A 235 -6.28 -3.39 -2.04
N LEU A 236 -6.37 -3.23 -3.35
CA LEU A 236 -7.32 -3.96 -4.19
C LEU A 236 -7.03 -5.47 -4.19
N ALA A 237 -5.75 -5.87 -4.20
CA ALA A 237 -5.38 -7.28 -4.06
C ALA A 237 -5.80 -7.87 -2.71
N HIS A 238 -5.64 -7.15 -1.60
CA HIS A 238 -6.16 -7.61 -0.29
C HIS A 238 -7.68 -7.65 -0.26
N PHE A 239 -8.39 -6.68 -0.88
CA PHE A 239 -9.84 -6.73 -1.00
C PHE A 239 -10.30 -8.00 -1.71
N HIS A 240 -9.68 -8.33 -2.83
CA HIS A 240 -9.97 -9.53 -3.60
C HIS A 240 -9.66 -10.83 -2.85
N ARG A 241 -8.57 -10.86 -2.06
CA ARG A 241 -8.21 -12.04 -1.27
C ARG A 241 -9.15 -12.25 -0.08
N GLU A 242 -9.52 -11.18 0.61
CA GLU A 242 -10.36 -11.26 1.81
C GLU A 242 -11.86 -11.31 1.49
N CYS A 243 -12.29 -10.84 0.32
CA CYS A 243 -13.65 -10.93 -0.20
C CYS A 243 -13.61 -11.23 -1.72
N PRO A 244 -13.49 -12.50 -2.12
CA PRO A 244 -13.38 -12.89 -3.53
C PRO A 244 -14.60 -12.47 -4.36
N TYR A 245 -15.75 -12.27 -3.71
CA TYR A 245 -17.01 -11.84 -4.31
C TYR A 245 -17.04 -10.38 -4.77
N LEU A 246 -16.03 -9.58 -4.41
CA LEU A 246 -15.78 -8.27 -5.03
C LEU A 246 -15.41 -8.39 -6.51
N ILE A 247 -15.12 -9.61 -6.95
CA ILE A 247 -15.02 -9.95 -8.36
C ILE A 247 -16.11 -10.98 -8.64
N PRO A 248 -16.89 -10.79 -9.71
CA PRO A 248 -17.95 -11.71 -10.08
C PRO A 248 -17.34 -12.95 -10.73
N VAL A 249 -16.70 -13.79 -9.92
CA VAL A 249 -16.13 -15.09 -10.28
C VAL A 249 -16.43 -16.05 -9.15
N PHE A 250 -17.00 -17.21 -9.47
CA PHE A 250 -17.10 -18.33 -8.55
C PHE A 250 -16.07 -19.39 -8.92
N ILE A 251 -15.19 -19.70 -7.97
CA ILE A 251 -14.14 -20.70 -8.15
C ILE A 251 -14.64 -22.00 -7.53
N PRO A 252 -14.86 -23.08 -8.32
CA PRO A 252 -15.29 -24.36 -7.79
C PRO A 252 -14.16 -25.04 -7.01
N GLN A 253 -14.51 -26.01 -6.17
CA GLN A 253 -13.54 -26.86 -5.51
C GLN A 253 -12.92 -27.80 -6.54
N VAL A 254 -11.59 -27.81 -6.65
CA VAL A 254 -10.90 -28.71 -7.59
C VAL A 254 -10.71 -30.10 -6.97
N GLU A 255 -10.65 -31.13 -7.81
CA GLU A 255 -10.44 -32.51 -7.36
C GLU A 255 -9.15 -32.63 -6.53
N GLY A 256 -9.25 -33.22 -5.35
CA GLY A 256 -8.13 -33.38 -4.41
C GLY A 256 -7.86 -32.17 -3.51
N GLN A 257 -8.55 -31.04 -3.68
CA GLN A 257 -8.45 -29.90 -2.76
C GLN A 257 -9.16 -30.21 -1.44
N SER A 258 -8.50 -29.93 -0.31
CA SER A 258 -9.13 -30.07 1.00
C SER A 258 -10.27 -29.06 1.18
N ASN A 259 -11.29 -29.42 1.95
CA ASN A 259 -12.38 -28.49 2.27
C ASN A 259 -11.87 -27.24 2.99
N GLU A 260 -10.83 -27.37 3.81
CA GLU A 260 -10.22 -26.24 4.51
C GLU A 260 -9.58 -25.23 3.54
N ASP A 261 -8.79 -25.72 2.59
CA ASP A 261 -8.16 -24.87 1.58
C ASP A 261 -9.20 -24.24 0.66
N TYR A 262 -10.26 -24.98 0.34
CA TYR A 262 -11.39 -24.48 -0.45
C TYR A 262 -12.13 -23.36 0.28
N TYR A 263 -12.49 -23.56 1.55
CA TYR A 263 -13.17 -22.52 2.34
C TYR A 263 -12.29 -21.28 2.57
N LYS A 264 -10.98 -21.45 2.79
CA LYS A 264 -10.04 -20.32 2.85
C LYS A 264 -10.01 -19.54 1.53
N MET A 265 -10.04 -20.23 0.39
CA MET A 265 -10.11 -19.60 -0.94
C MET A 265 -11.43 -18.82 -1.13
N LEU A 266 -12.53 -19.29 -0.56
CA LEU A 266 -13.81 -18.56 -0.51
C LEU A 266 -13.80 -17.39 0.50
N GLY A 267 -12.72 -17.20 1.26
CA GLY A 267 -12.56 -16.13 2.24
C GLY A 267 -13.08 -16.46 3.64
N TYR A 268 -13.41 -17.73 3.93
CA TYR A 268 -13.74 -18.17 5.29
C TYR A 268 -12.49 -18.19 6.18
N GLN A 269 -12.70 -17.84 7.44
CA GLN A 269 -11.69 -17.95 8.49
C GLN A 269 -11.86 -19.24 9.29
N TYR A 270 -10.72 -19.77 9.72
CA TYR A 270 -10.62 -20.90 10.63
C TYR A 270 -10.09 -20.40 11.97
N SER A 271 -10.69 -20.86 13.07
CA SER A 271 -10.14 -20.64 14.40
C SER A 271 -8.94 -21.56 14.67
N ASP A 272 -8.18 -21.25 15.73
CA ASP A 272 -6.98 -22.00 16.12
C ASP A 272 -7.27 -23.49 16.44
N ASP A 273 -8.53 -23.84 16.74
CA ASP A 273 -9.00 -25.21 16.94
C ASP A 273 -9.45 -25.91 15.65
N GLY A 274 -9.18 -25.31 14.49
CA GLY A 274 -9.48 -25.87 13.17
C GLY A 274 -10.96 -25.80 12.76
N LYS A 275 -11.79 -25.04 13.48
CA LYS A 275 -13.20 -24.86 13.13
C LYS A 275 -13.40 -23.71 12.15
N VAL A 276 -14.21 -23.95 11.13
CA VAL A 276 -14.67 -22.91 10.22
C VAL A 276 -15.58 -21.92 10.96
N GLU A 277 -15.47 -20.64 10.65
CA GLU A 277 -16.36 -19.63 11.20
C GLU A 277 -17.82 -19.88 10.82
N SER A 278 -18.76 -19.39 11.63
CA SER A 278 -20.18 -19.52 11.34
C SER A 278 -20.60 -18.61 10.17
N GLN A 279 -21.61 -19.04 9.42
CA GLN A 279 -22.14 -18.31 8.27
C GLN A 279 -22.52 -16.86 8.61
N ASP A 280 -23.15 -16.61 9.77
CA ASP A 280 -23.48 -15.24 10.21
C ASP A 280 -22.25 -14.35 10.43
N LYS A 281 -21.16 -14.92 10.96
CA LYS A 281 -19.90 -14.17 11.18
C LYS A 281 -19.27 -13.86 9.84
N PHE A 282 -19.19 -14.86 8.96
CA PHE A 282 -18.70 -14.73 7.60
C PHE A 282 -19.46 -13.64 6.83
N LEU A 283 -20.78 -13.73 6.75
CA LEU A 283 -21.62 -12.76 6.04
C LEU A 283 -21.46 -11.35 6.59
N ARG A 284 -21.38 -11.19 7.92
CA ARG A 284 -21.14 -9.89 8.55
C ARG A 284 -19.80 -9.28 8.14
N ARG A 285 -18.73 -10.07 8.08
CA ARG A 285 -17.42 -9.61 7.60
C ARG A 285 -17.48 -9.20 6.14
N MET A 286 -18.05 -10.05 5.28
CA MET A 286 -18.21 -9.78 3.85
C MET A 286 -19.04 -8.51 3.62
N SER A 287 -20.12 -8.32 4.39
CA SER A 287 -20.94 -7.11 4.34
C SER A 287 -20.13 -5.85 4.63
N GLY A 288 -19.31 -5.87 5.68
CA GLY A 288 -18.47 -4.73 6.06
C GLY A 288 -17.39 -4.41 5.03
N ILE A 289 -16.75 -5.43 4.47
CA ILE A 289 -15.77 -5.28 3.37
C ILE A 289 -16.46 -4.70 2.13
N MET A 290 -17.63 -5.22 1.77
CA MET A 290 -18.42 -4.78 0.63
C MET A 290 -18.84 -3.31 0.74
N ARG A 291 -19.37 -2.92 1.91
CA ARG A 291 -19.73 -1.52 2.17
C ARG A 291 -18.54 -0.59 2.09
N LEU A 292 -17.37 -0.99 2.59
CA LEU A 292 -16.15 -0.19 2.47
C LEU A 292 -15.70 -0.05 1.01
N TYR A 293 -15.71 -1.15 0.24
CA TYR A 293 -15.39 -1.13 -1.19
C TYR A 293 -16.34 -0.21 -1.97
N ALA A 294 -17.66 -0.34 -1.73
CA ALA A 294 -18.67 0.54 -2.31
C ALA A 294 -18.48 2.01 -1.89
N ALA A 295 -18.09 2.27 -0.64
CA ALA A 295 -17.80 3.61 -0.16
C ALA A 295 -16.61 4.23 -0.90
N ILE A 296 -15.56 3.46 -1.20
CA ILE A 296 -14.42 3.92 -2.01
C ILE A 296 -14.89 4.33 -3.41
N LEU A 297 -15.74 3.53 -4.07
CA LEU A 297 -16.27 3.83 -5.41
C LEU A 297 -17.04 5.15 -5.49
N VAL A 298 -17.80 5.48 -4.44
CA VAL A 298 -18.67 6.67 -4.43
C VAL A 298 -18.07 7.89 -3.75
N THR A 299 -16.91 7.74 -3.10
CA THR A 299 -16.24 8.83 -2.41
C THR A 299 -15.64 9.79 -3.45
N PRO A 300 -15.95 11.10 -3.39
CA PRO A 300 -15.33 12.06 -4.29
C PRO A 300 -13.84 12.22 -4.00
N LEU A 301 -13.10 12.69 -5.01
CA LEU A 301 -11.72 13.12 -4.82
C LEU A 301 -11.63 14.24 -3.78
N LYS A 302 -10.55 14.24 -3.00
CA LYS A 302 -10.14 15.39 -2.20
C LYS A 302 -10.10 16.65 -3.08
N GLN A 303 -10.53 17.79 -2.55
CA GLN A 303 -10.63 19.03 -3.34
C GLN A 303 -9.33 19.39 -4.05
N SER A 304 -8.17 19.24 -3.39
CA SER A 304 -6.85 19.50 -4.00
C SER A 304 -6.57 18.58 -5.19
N HIS A 305 -6.89 17.29 -5.09
CA HIS A 305 -6.71 16.33 -6.18
C HIS A 305 -7.65 16.64 -7.35
N ALA A 306 -8.89 17.04 -7.07
CA ALA A 306 -9.82 17.46 -8.11
C ALA A 306 -9.34 18.71 -8.85
N GLN A 307 -8.80 19.71 -8.14
CA GLN A 307 -8.22 20.93 -8.72
C GLN A 307 -6.98 20.65 -9.57
N GLU A 308 -6.17 19.68 -9.18
CA GLU A 308 -5.03 19.18 -9.96
C GLU A 308 -5.43 18.36 -11.19
N GLY A 309 -6.73 18.13 -11.42
CA GLY A 309 -7.22 17.32 -12.53
C GLY A 309 -6.91 15.83 -12.38
N LYS A 310 -6.67 15.35 -11.16
CA LYS A 310 -6.51 13.91 -10.89
C LYS A 310 -7.82 13.18 -11.19
N LYS A 311 -7.70 11.89 -11.48
CA LYS A 311 -8.85 11.00 -11.73
C LYS A 311 -9.07 10.09 -10.53
N HIS A 312 -10.34 9.72 -10.30
CA HIS A 312 -10.67 8.75 -9.27
C HIS A 312 -10.04 7.39 -9.62
N PRO A 313 -9.29 6.75 -8.70
CA PRO A 313 -8.54 5.54 -9.01
C PRO A 313 -9.43 4.32 -9.26
N LEU A 314 -10.64 4.32 -8.70
CA LEU A 314 -11.62 3.25 -8.86
C LEU A 314 -12.97 3.85 -9.26
N SER A 315 -13.19 4.06 -10.56
CA SER A 315 -14.33 4.85 -11.05
C SER A 315 -15.67 4.12 -10.95
N MET A 316 -16.79 4.85 -11.12
CA MET A 316 -18.13 4.27 -11.22
C MET A 316 -18.27 3.23 -12.35
N GLN A 317 -17.39 3.25 -13.37
CA GLN A 317 -17.38 2.22 -14.40
C GLN A 317 -17.08 0.83 -13.82
N GLU A 318 -16.16 0.72 -12.85
CA GLU A 318 -15.88 -0.54 -12.16
C GLU A 318 -17.06 -0.96 -11.27
N ALA A 319 -17.75 0.00 -10.67
CA ALA A 319 -18.98 -0.25 -9.93
C ALA A 319 -20.05 -0.88 -10.85
N TRP A 320 -20.29 -0.27 -12.01
CA TRP A 320 -21.23 -0.77 -13.01
C TRP A 320 -20.83 -2.17 -13.49
N ARG A 321 -19.54 -2.36 -13.79
CA ARG A 321 -18.99 -3.65 -14.22
C ARG A 321 -19.26 -4.74 -13.19
N TRP A 322 -19.00 -4.47 -11.91
CA TRP A 322 -19.27 -5.42 -10.84
C TRP A 322 -20.75 -5.81 -10.78
N LEU A 323 -21.66 -4.83 -10.74
CA LEU A 323 -23.09 -5.12 -10.64
C LEU A 323 -23.60 -5.87 -11.88
N ALA A 324 -23.22 -5.44 -13.08
CA ALA A 324 -23.62 -6.09 -14.33
C ALA A 324 -23.13 -7.55 -14.40
N ALA A 325 -21.86 -7.79 -14.07
CA ALA A 325 -21.32 -9.14 -14.13
C ALA A 325 -21.85 -10.04 -13.00
N THR A 326 -22.14 -9.50 -11.80
CA THR A 326 -22.86 -10.23 -10.74
C THR A 326 -24.24 -10.68 -11.22
N LEU A 327 -25.01 -9.80 -11.86
CA LEU A 327 -26.35 -10.14 -12.38
C LEU A 327 -26.34 -11.09 -13.58
N ASN A 328 -25.19 -11.30 -14.20
CA ASN A 328 -25.00 -12.27 -15.28
C ASN A 328 -24.53 -13.65 -14.79
N MET A 329 -24.24 -13.81 -13.49
CA MET A 329 -23.86 -15.09 -12.87
C MET A 329 -25.03 -15.72 -12.11
N SER A 330 -25.05 -17.04 -11.99
CA SER A 330 -25.96 -17.73 -11.07
C SER A 330 -25.79 -17.21 -9.62
N PRO A 331 -26.88 -16.85 -8.91
CA PRO A 331 -26.78 -16.38 -7.54
C PRO A 331 -26.33 -17.49 -6.59
N ARG A 332 -25.63 -17.11 -5.53
CA ARG A 332 -25.27 -17.99 -4.41
C ARG A 332 -26.16 -17.71 -3.20
N PRO A 333 -26.65 -18.75 -2.52
CA PRO A 333 -27.43 -18.61 -1.30
C PRO A 333 -26.69 -17.76 -0.27
N ASP A 334 -27.43 -16.91 0.45
CA ASP A 334 -26.96 -15.91 1.41
C ASP A 334 -26.03 -14.81 0.85
N ILE A 335 -25.01 -15.17 0.09
CA ILE A 335 -23.92 -14.30 -0.36
C ILE A 335 -24.43 -13.27 -1.37
N SER A 336 -25.03 -13.72 -2.47
CA SER A 336 -25.54 -12.82 -3.52
C SER A 336 -26.56 -11.81 -2.97
N PRO A 337 -27.63 -12.21 -2.24
CA PRO A 337 -28.58 -11.24 -1.70
C PRO A 337 -27.95 -10.29 -0.68
N THR A 338 -27.01 -10.75 0.15
CA THR A 338 -26.30 -9.90 1.13
C THR A 338 -25.49 -8.82 0.42
N LEU A 339 -24.60 -9.22 -0.51
CA LEU A 339 -23.69 -8.29 -1.17
C LEU A 339 -24.41 -7.32 -2.12
N LEU A 340 -25.47 -7.77 -2.80
CA LEU A 340 -26.31 -6.89 -3.61
C LEU A 340 -26.99 -5.82 -2.75
N PHE A 341 -27.55 -6.21 -1.60
CA PHE A 341 -28.14 -5.26 -0.67
C PHE A 341 -27.09 -4.25 -0.18
N ASP A 342 -25.97 -4.72 0.35
CA ASP A 342 -24.93 -3.84 0.91
C ASP A 342 -24.34 -2.88 -0.12
N PHE A 343 -24.14 -3.35 -1.37
CA PHE A 343 -23.66 -2.51 -2.45
C PHE A 343 -24.68 -1.43 -2.82
N LEU A 344 -25.94 -1.81 -3.03
CA LEU A 344 -26.97 -0.88 -3.48
C LEU A 344 -27.34 0.12 -2.39
N GLU A 345 -27.27 -0.27 -1.11
CA GLU A 345 -27.43 0.61 0.05
C GLU A 345 -26.39 1.75 0.02
N VAL A 346 -25.13 1.45 -0.30
CA VAL A 346 -24.04 2.43 -0.31
C VAL A 346 -23.95 3.18 -1.64
N ALA A 347 -24.01 2.48 -2.77
CA ALA A 347 -23.72 3.05 -4.09
C ALA A 347 -24.97 3.41 -4.91
N GLY A 348 -26.14 2.87 -4.58
CA GLY A 348 -27.33 2.95 -5.43
C GLY A 348 -27.79 4.37 -5.74
N TRP A 349 -27.64 5.31 -4.79
CA TRP A 349 -27.97 6.72 -5.03
C TRP A 349 -27.10 7.35 -6.11
N LEU A 350 -25.79 7.05 -6.10
CA LEU A 350 -24.84 7.59 -7.08
C LEU A 350 -25.01 6.90 -8.42
N PHE A 351 -25.39 5.62 -8.43
CA PHE A 351 -25.81 4.92 -9.65
C PHE A 351 -27.01 5.60 -10.32
N TYR A 352 -28.06 5.92 -9.55
CA TYR A 352 -29.20 6.67 -10.07
C TYR A 352 -28.76 8.01 -10.66
N LYS A 353 -27.91 8.76 -9.95
CA LYS A 353 -27.41 10.07 -10.42
C LYS A 353 -26.53 9.95 -11.67
N THR A 354 -25.73 8.89 -11.78
CA THR A 354 -24.71 8.73 -12.83
C THR A 354 -25.28 8.09 -14.10
N TYR A 355 -26.13 7.06 -13.95
CA TYR A 355 -26.60 6.22 -15.05
C TYR A 355 -28.10 6.35 -15.34
N GLY A 356 -28.87 6.99 -14.46
CA GLY A 356 -30.30 7.29 -14.66
C GLY A 356 -31.12 6.09 -15.13
N SER A 357 -31.65 6.19 -16.36
CA SER A 357 -32.52 5.16 -16.95
C SER A 357 -31.83 3.81 -17.13
N GLN A 358 -30.51 3.77 -17.37
CA GLN A 358 -29.80 2.49 -17.52
C GLN A 358 -29.73 1.74 -16.19
N PHE A 359 -29.55 2.44 -15.08
CA PHE A 359 -29.62 1.83 -13.75
C PHE A 359 -31.05 1.38 -13.40
N THR A 360 -32.06 2.14 -13.83
CA THR A 360 -33.47 1.75 -13.64
C THR A 360 -33.77 0.42 -14.34
N LYS A 361 -33.27 0.23 -15.58
CA LYS A 361 -33.38 -1.05 -16.29
C LYS A 361 -32.66 -2.18 -15.56
N MET A 362 -31.48 -1.91 -15.01
CA MET A 362 -30.72 -2.89 -14.24
C MET A 362 -31.46 -3.32 -12.96
N LEU A 363 -32.10 -2.37 -12.25
CA LEU A 363 -32.96 -2.69 -11.11
C LEU A 363 -34.19 -3.50 -11.52
N GLN A 364 -34.78 -3.21 -12.68
CA GLN A 364 -35.87 -4.01 -13.22
C GLN A 364 -35.42 -5.45 -13.45
N THR A 365 -34.31 -5.67 -14.17
CA THR A 365 -33.71 -7.00 -14.37
C THR A 365 -33.41 -7.70 -13.04
N LEU A 366 -32.84 -6.99 -12.07
CA LEU A 366 -32.61 -7.54 -10.73
C LEU A 366 -33.93 -8.02 -10.10
N CYS A 367 -35.01 -7.23 -10.19
CA CYS A 367 -36.27 -7.57 -9.54
C CYS A 367 -37.08 -8.65 -10.29
N THR A 368 -37.12 -8.60 -11.62
CA THR A 368 -37.98 -9.47 -12.44
C THR A 368 -37.32 -10.78 -12.82
N ASP A 369 -36.01 -10.76 -13.06
CA ASP A 369 -35.30 -11.89 -13.67
C ASP A 369 -34.36 -12.54 -12.65
N TYR A 370 -33.58 -11.73 -11.93
CA TYR A 370 -32.54 -12.25 -11.03
C TYR A 370 -33.06 -12.64 -9.64
N PHE A 371 -34.00 -11.87 -9.08
CA PHE A 371 -34.54 -12.12 -7.74
C PHE A 371 -35.24 -13.49 -7.63
N PRO A 372 -36.05 -13.94 -8.61
CA PRO A 372 -36.60 -15.29 -8.60
C PRO A 372 -35.52 -16.39 -8.59
N LEU A 373 -34.38 -16.18 -9.26
CA LEU A 373 -33.25 -17.11 -9.21
C LEU A 373 -32.64 -17.17 -7.81
N ILE A 374 -32.56 -16.03 -7.10
CA ILE A 374 -32.14 -16.00 -5.69
C ILE A 374 -33.11 -16.82 -4.83
N GLU A 375 -34.42 -16.63 -4.99
CA GLU A 375 -35.44 -17.40 -4.25
C GLU A 375 -35.32 -18.90 -4.54
N GLN A 376 -35.07 -19.28 -5.80
CA GLN A 376 -34.93 -20.68 -6.21
C GLN A 376 -33.72 -21.39 -5.60
N VAL A 377 -32.56 -20.72 -5.50
CA VAL A 377 -31.34 -21.33 -4.94
C VAL A 377 -31.31 -21.30 -3.42
N THR A 378 -32.13 -20.47 -2.77
CA THR A 378 -32.10 -20.26 -1.32
C THR A 378 -32.80 -21.40 -0.58
N PRO A 379 -32.12 -22.16 0.30
CA PRO A 379 -32.74 -23.20 1.09
C PRO A 379 -33.73 -22.67 2.13
N ASP A 380 -34.67 -23.52 2.55
CA ASP A 380 -35.58 -23.23 3.65
C ASP A 380 -34.81 -22.87 4.93
N GLY A 381 -35.21 -21.77 5.57
CA GLY A 381 -34.53 -21.25 6.78
C GLY A 381 -33.42 -20.22 6.50
N CYS A 382 -32.96 -20.08 5.25
CA CYS A 382 -31.93 -19.10 4.85
C CYS A 382 -32.52 -17.80 4.24
N GLY A 383 -33.79 -17.50 4.48
CA GLY A 383 -34.50 -16.37 3.84
C GLY A 383 -34.13 -14.97 4.34
N GLY A 384 -33.33 -14.84 5.41
CA GLY A 384 -33.02 -13.55 6.05
C GLY A 384 -32.43 -12.50 5.09
N PRO A 385 -31.31 -12.80 4.40
CA PRO A 385 -30.73 -11.92 3.39
C PRO A 385 -31.69 -11.59 2.24
N VAL A 386 -32.47 -12.58 1.78
CA VAL A 386 -33.43 -12.43 0.68
C VAL A 386 -34.52 -11.43 1.05
N VAL A 387 -35.11 -11.55 2.24
CA VAL A 387 -36.15 -10.63 2.73
C VAL A 387 -35.62 -9.19 2.86
N ARG A 388 -34.36 -9.03 3.31
CA ARG A 388 -33.73 -7.70 3.44
C ARG A 388 -33.56 -7.04 2.07
N LEU A 389 -33.02 -7.78 1.09
CA LEU A 389 -32.88 -7.27 -0.28
C LEU A 389 -34.24 -6.94 -0.88
N LYS A 390 -35.25 -7.82 -0.73
CA LYS A 390 -36.61 -7.60 -1.22
C LYS A 390 -37.21 -6.30 -0.69
N SER A 391 -37.19 -6.14 0.63
CA SER A 391 -37.75 -4.96 1.30
C SER A 391 -37.09 -3.67 0.83
N PHE A 392 -35.77 -3.71 0.59
CA PHE A 392 -35.02 -2.58 0.08
C PHE A 392 -35.38 -2.24 -1.38
N LEU A 393 -35.48 -3.26 -2.25
CA LEU A 393 -35.87 -3.07 -3.65
C LEU A 393 -37.31 -2.56 -3.79
N GLU A 394 -38.26 -3.11 -3.01
CA GLU A 394 -39.64 -2.66 -2.97
C GLU A 394 -39.74 -1.18 -2.57
N LYS A 395 -38.95 -0.76 -1.57
CA LYS A 395 -38.88 0.65 -1.16
C LYS A 395 -38.39 1.53 -2.30
N ILE A 396 -37.30 1.16 -2.98
CA ILE A 396 -36.74 1.93 -4.10
C ILE A 396 -37.74 2.07 -5.24
N ILE A 397 -38.42 0.98 -5.61
CA ILE A 397 -39.42 0.97 -6.69
C ILE A 397 -40.59 1.89 -6.32
N LYS A 398 -41.08 1.81 -5.08
CA LYS A 398 -42.18 2.62 -4.58
C LYS A 398 -41.83 4.11 -4.56
N GLU A 399 -40.65 4.46 -4.07
CA GLU A 399 -40.19 5.85 -3.92
C GLU A 399 -39.63 6.43 -5.23
N ARG A 400 -39.34 5.58 -6.23
CA ARG A 400 -38.65 5.91 -7.49
C ARG A 400 -37.33 6.67 -7.26
N ALA A 401 -36.67 6.38 -6.14
CA ALA A 401 -35.42 7.00 -5.73
C ALA A 401 -34.64 6.02 -4.85
N VAL A 402 -33.31 6.15 -4.85
CA VAL A 402 -32.46 5.55 -3.82
C VAL A 402 -31.98 6.66 -2.90
N PRO A 403 -32.26 6.59 -1.59
CA PRO A 403 -31.76 7.59 -0.65
C PRO A 403 -30.23 7.54 -0.59
N PRO A 404 -29.56 8.68 -0.36
CA PRO A 404 -28.13 8.67 -0.05
C PRO A 404 -27.89 7.85 1.24
N PRO A 405 -26.79 7.07 1.31
CA PRO A 405 -26.45 6.30 2.49
C PRO A 405 -26.14 7.20 3.68
N THR A 406 -26.49 6.70 4.86
CA THR A 406 -26.15 7.32 6.14
C THR A 406 -24.63 7.35 6.32
N GLY A 407 -24.09 8.50 6.72
CA GLY A 407 -22.66 8.65 7.00
C GLY A 407 -21.84 9.25 5.85
N LEU A 408 -22.45 9.59 4.71
CA LEU A 408 -21.76 10.35 3.66
C LEU A 408 -21.14 11.63 4.21
N LEU A 409 -19.88 11.87 3.80
CA LEU A 409 -19.21 13.12 4.12
C LEU A 409 -19.83 14.28 3.32
N PRO A 410 -20.07 15.45 3.95
CA PRO A 410 -20.57 16.63 3.25
C PRO A 410 -19.68 17.07 2.07
N HIS A 411 -20.27 17.74 1.06
CA HIS A 411 -19.63 18.15 -0.19
C HIS A 411 -18.34 19.00 -0.03
N ASN A 412 -18.13 19.63 1.13
CA ASN A 412 -16.95 20.44 1.44
C ASN A 412 -16.20 19.94 2.69
N PHE A 413 -16.31 18.65 3.00
CA PHE A 413 -15.73 18.12 4.22
C PHE A 413 -14.20 18.11 4.19
N TRP A 414 -13.53 17.82 3.06
CA TRP A 414 -12.07 17.61 3.07
C TRP A 414 -11.33 17.83 1.74
#